data_AF-A0A5M9TMZ8-F1
#
_entry.id   AF-A0A5M9TMZ8-F1
#
_cell.length_a   1.000
_cell.length_b   1.000
_cell.length_c   1.000
_cell.angle_alpha   90.00
_cell.angle_beta   90.00
_cell.angle_gamma   90.00
#
_symmetry.space_group_name_H-M   'P 1'
#
loop_
_entity.id
_entity.type
_entity.pdbx_description
1 polymer ?
#
loop_
_entity_poly.entity_id
_entity_poly.type
_entity_poly.pdbx_seq_one_letter_code
_entity_poly.pdbx_strand_id
1 'polypeptide(L)'
;MPTLEDYRNNSGDFAEEPAAEVHDADVPEQDDIPDQLDEPDFDNDTPDGDEQEYEDDYTPEPDVEDDPEPKLSPKEKTAFEKRMERERRKLEEELTQRLEQQMEEKYSKHKSVIEKLGGDPDQIVQHLENQRIQNEVQTQAQQLAYNNGWDEEQTQWYINNQMQQHRQEQQQQQLQSELAELRLSNQINDLRDNPDYPGIVGMKKEIADMVTKSNGSLNVSQAYWALGGERRAQQMKREAEQRSVAQRRNRVVAKDTATAASTEKAIPASVLAEAKKMGISEKEYRELLAFDSNNINDYREKKKRK
;
A
#
# COMPACT_ATOMS: atom_id res chain seq x y z
N MET A 1 41.07 -20.54 24.29
CA MET A 1 41.18 -19.53 23.22
C MET A 1 42.24 -20.05 22.25
N PRO A 2 41.84 -20.68 21.13
CA PRO A 2 42.76 -21.08 20.07
C PRO A 2 43.32 -19.84 19.37
N THR A 3 44.61 -19.85 19.03
CA THR A 3 45.30 -18.71 18.38
C THR A 3 45.29 -18.87 16.86
N LEU A 4 45.49 -17.77 16.13
CA LEU A 4 45.43 -17.69 14.66
C LEU A 4 46.44 -18.60 13.92
N GLU A 5 47.39 -19.20 14.62
CA GLU A 5 48.41 -20.09 14.06
C GLU A 5 47.93 -21.54 13.92
N ASP A 6 46.87 -21.94 14.65
CA ASP A 6 46.32 -23.30 14.61
C ASP A 6 45.55 -23.60 13.32
N TYR A 7 45.13 -22.58 12.57
CA TYR A 7 44.37 -22.73 11.31
C TYR A 7 45.25 -22.78 10.04
N ARG A 8 46.56 -22.56 10.17
CA ARG A 8 47.45 -22.44 9.01
C ARG A 8 48.14 -23.74 8.58
N ASN A 9 48.05 -24.80 9.40
CA ASN A 9 48.81 -26.04 9.21
C ASN A 9 47.95 -27.28 8.86
N ASN A 10 46.67 -27.14 8.51
CA ASN A 10 45.82 -28.27 8.14
C ASN A 10 45.40 -28.31 6.65
N SER A 11 46.07 -27.55 5.79
CA SER A 11 45.99 -27.72 4.34
C SER A 11 46.99 -28.78 3.87
N GLY A 12 46.58 -30.05 3.80
CA GLY A 12 47.42 -31.10 3.26
C GLY A 12 46.81 -32.49 3.35
N ASP A 13 45.84 -32.77 2.47
CA ASP A 13 45.63 -34.06 1.78
C ASP A 13 44.32 -33.97 0.97
N PHE A 14 44.38 -33.86 -0.35
CA PHE A 14 44.46 -34.97 -1.32
C PHE A 14 43.08 -35.58 -1.65
N ALA A 15 42.55 -35.26 -2.84
CA ALA A 15 41.84 -36.20 -3.71
C ALA A 15 41.60 -35.59 -5.10
N GLU A 16 42.23 -36.20 -6.10
CA GLU A 16 42.08 -36.00 -7.54
C GLU A 16 40.73 -36.55 -8.08
N GLU A 17 40.18 -35.83 -9.08
CA GLU A 17 39.38 -36.29 -10.24
C GLU A 17 37.97 -36.93 -10.04
N PRO A 18 37.03 -36.90 -11.04
CA PRO A 18 37.25 -36.79 -12.49
C PRO A 18 36.42 -35.72 -13.25
N ALA A 19 36.79 -35.55 -14.52
CA ALA A 19 36.19 -34.72 -15.55
C ALA A 19 34.68 -34.96 -15.75
N ALA A 20 33.91 -33.89 -15.89
CA ALA A 20 32.55 -33.93 -16.41
C ALA A 20 32.59 -33.78 -17.94
N GLU A 21 32.30 -34.91 -18.58
CA GLU A 21 32.06 -35.14 -20.00
C GLU A 21 31.04 -34.12 -20.57
N VAL A 22 31.45 -33.36 -21.58
CA VAL A 22 30.55 -32.56 -22.42
C VAL A 22 29.84 -33.53 -23.36
N HIS A 23 28.60 -33.87 -23.04
CA HIS A 23 27.70 -34.51 -23.98
C HIS A 23 27.11 -33.44 -24.89
N ASP A 24 27.57 -33.42 -26.15
CA ASP A 24 26.88 -32.79 -27.26
C ASP A 24 25.51 -33.47 -27.40
N ALA A 25 24.47 -32.79 -26.89
CA ALA A 25 23.10 -33.19 -27.14
C ALA A 25 22.67 -32.59 -28.47
N ASP A 26 22.47 -33.49 -29.44
CA ASP A 26 21.80 -33.26 -30.72
C ASP A 26 20.58 -32.34 -30.57
N VAL A 27 20.63 -31.21 -31.28
CA VAL A 27 19.46 -30.36 -31.54
C VAL A 27 18.67 -31.03 -32.67
N PRO A 28 17.42 -31.47 -32.45
CA PRO A 28 16.59 -31.88 -33.56
C PRO A 28 16.20 -30.65 -34.40
N GLU A 29 16.32 -30.83 -35.71
CA GLU A 29 15.95 -29.91 -36.78
C GLU A 29 14.61 -29.21 -36.54
N GLN A 30 14.63 -27.88 -36.72
CA GLN A 30 13.47 -27.11 -37.12
C GLN A 30 12.98 -27.65 -38.46
N ASP A 31 11.76 -28.18 -38.48
CA ASP A 31 10.91 -28.13 -39.66
C ASP A 31 9.44 -28.02 -39.24
N ASP A 32 8.73 -27.23 -40.04
CA ASP A 32 7.28 -27.11 -40.15
C ASP A 32 6.51 -26.30 -39.08
N ILE A 33 6.40 -25.01 -39.37
CA ILE A 33 5.28 -24.15 -39.00
C ILE A 33 4.08 -24.52 -39.89
N PRO A 34 2.96 -25.06 -39.39
CA PRO A 34 1.68 -24.89 -40.05
C PRO A 34 1.10 -23.55 -39.60
N ASP A 35 1.04 -22.63 -40.54
CA ASP A 35 0.27 -21.40 -40.51
C ASP A 35 -1.22 -21.78 -40.44
N GLN A 36 -1.79 -21.84 -39.24
CA GLN A 36 -3.23 -21.84 -38.99
C GLN A 36 -3.51 -21.58 -37.49
N LEU A 37 -3.69 -20.30 -37.17
CA LEU A 37 -4.50 -19.90 -36.02
C LEU A 37 -5.94 -20.30 -36.33
N ASP A 38 -6.37 -21.46 -35.84
CA ASP A 38 -7.79 -21.70 -35.59
C ASP A 38 -8.19 -20.78 -34.42
N GLU A 39 -8.82 -19.66 -34.78
CA GLU A 39 -9.55 -18.82 -33.84
C GLU A 39 -10.60 -19.70 -33.13
N PRO A 40 -10.72 -19.64 -31.79
CA PRO A 40 -11.90 -20.22 -31.15
C PRO A 40 -13.11 -19.40 -31.60
N ASP A 41 -14.02 -20.04 -32.33
CA ASP A 41 -15.39 -19.59 -32.55
C ASP A 41 -15.98 -19.21 -31.19
N PHE A 42 -16.00 -17.91 -30.89
CA PHE A 42 -16.84 -17.36 -29.85
C PHE A 42 -18.26 -17.45 -30.40
N ASP A 43 -18.93 -18.56 -30.07
CA ASP A 43 -20.38 -18.64 -30.09
C ASP A 43 -20.92 -17.40 -29.40
N ASN A 44 -21.44 -16.51 -30.24
CA ASN A 44 -22.11 -15.29 -29.86
C ASN A 44 -23.52 -15.68 -29.39
N ASP A 45 -23.60 -16.41 -28.27
CA ASP A 45 -24.80 -16.51 -27.44
C ASP A 45 -24.99 -15.18 -26.70
N THR A 46 -25.19 -14.12 -27.49
CA THR A 46 -26.00 -13.00 -27.04
C THR A 46 -27.41 -13.57 -26.97
N PRO A 47 -28.04 -13.70 -25.79
CA PRO A 47 -29.45 -14.06 -25.75
C PRO A 47 -30.18 -13.03 -26.60
N ASP A 48 -30.89 -13.55 -27.60
CA ASP A 48 -31.76 -12.80 -28.50
C ASP A 48 -32.42 -11.66 -27.74
N GLY A 49 -32.12 -10.45 -28.18
CA GLY A 49 -32.83 -9.27 -27.72
C GLY A 49 -34.29 -9.49 -28.04
N ASP A 50 -35.06 -9.87 -27.02
CA ASP A 50 -36.50 -9.69 -26.99
C ASP A 50 -36.74 -8.18 -27.18
N GLU A 51 -36.86 -7.77 -28.45
CA GLU A 51 -37.57 -6.56 -28.86
C GLU A 51 -39.02 -6.73 -28.41
N GLN A 52 -39.26 -6.50 -27.12
CA GLN A 52 -40.58 -6.14 -26.64
C GLN A 52 -40.85 -4.73 -27.16
N GLU A 53 -41.42 -4.70 -28.36
CA GLU A 53 -42.28 -3.64 -28.87
C GLU A 53 -43.34 -3.37 -27.79
N TYR A 54 -43.02 -2.49 -26.85
CA TYR A 54 -44.05 -1.83 -26.06
C TYR A 54 -44.70 -0.81 -27.00
N GLU A 55 -45.74 -1.27 -27.70
CA GLU A 55 -46.84 -0.40 -28.10
C GLU A 55 -47.35 0.29 -26.82
N ASP A 56 -46.79 1.45 -26.50
CA ASP A 56 -47.45 2.39 -25.61
C ASP A 56 -48.66 2.91 -26.39
N ASP A 57 -49.79 2.21 -26.17
CA ASP A 57 -51.15 2.64 -26.47
C ASP A 57 -51.39 3.99 -25.80
N TYR A 58 -50.95 5.06 -26.45
CA TYR A 58 -51.25 6.42 -26.07
C TYR A 58 -52.70 6.70 -26.41
N THR A 59 -53.59 6.20 -25.57
CA THR A 59 -54.96 6.71 -25.48
C THR A 59 -54.86 8.11 -24.90
N PRO A 60 -55.27 9.17 -25.63
CA PRO A 60 -55.35 10.50 -25.05
C PRO A 60 -56.52 10.48 -24.05
N GLU A 61 -56.21 10.31 -22.77
CA GLU A 61 -57.20 10.59 -21.74
C GLU A 61 -57.59 12.09 -21.80
N PRO A 62 -58.88 12.38 -21.60
CA PRO A 62 -59.49 13.66 -21.95
C PRO A 62 -58.98 14.79 -21.07
N ASP A 63 -58.93 16.00 -21.64
CA ASP A 63 -58.80 17.30 -20.97
C ASP A 63 -59.38 17.25 -19.54
N VAL A 64 -58.50 17.03 -18.56
CA VAL A 64 -58.82 17.34 -17.16
C VAL A 64 -58.53 18.82 -17.02
N GLU A 65 -59.63 19.56 -17.10
CA GLU A 65 -59.79 20.97 -16.78
C GLU A 65 -58.68 21.50 -15.87
N ASP A 66 -57.96 22.52 -16.37
CA ASP A 66 -57.10 23.43 -15.61
C ASP A 66 -57.83 23.89 -14.33
N ASP A 67 -57.63 23.15 -13.23
CA ASP A 67 -57.96 23.61 -11.89
C ASP A 67 -56.95 24.72 -11.58
N PRO A 68 -57.36 25.99 -11.43
CA PRO A 68 -56.43 27.09 -11.34
C PRO A 68 -55.56 26.92 -10.10
N GLU A 69 -54.28 26.60 -10.32
CA GLU A 69 -53.25 26.58 -9.29
C GLU A 69 -53.45 27.79 -8.37
N PRO A 70 -53.60 27.60 -7.05
CA PRO A 70 -53.75 28.72 -6.14
C PRO A 70 -52.49 29.58 -6.28
N LYS A 71 -52.66 30.80 -6.83
CA LYS A 71 -51.57 31.75 -7.08
C LYS A 71 -50.95 32.17 -5.74
N LEU A 72 -50.01 31.38 -5.26
CA LEU A 72 -49.16 31.69 -4.13
C LEU A 72 -48.27 32.88 -4.48
N SER A 73 -48.08 33.78 -3.52
CA SER A 73 -47.29 34.99 -3.72
C SER A 73 -45.83 34.62 -4.07
N PRO A 74 -45.06 35.51 -4.75
CA PRO A 74 -43.68 35.22 -5.15
C PRO A 74 -42.76 34.80 -3.99
N LYS A 75 -43.05 35.25 -2.75
CA LYS A 75 -42.31 34.85 -1.54
C LYS A 75 -42.60 33.40 -1.13
N GLU A 76 -43.82 32.92 -1.31
CA GLU A 76 -44.22 31.54 -0.99
C GLU A 76 -43.73 30.54 -2.04
N LYS A 77 -43.66 30.94 -3.32
CA LYS A 77 -43.04 30.15 -4.39
C LYS A 77 -41.56 29.86 -4.11
N THR A 78 -40.79 30.88 -3.74
CA THR A 78 -39.37 30.70 -3.37
C THR A 78 -39.16 29.89 -2.08
N ALA A 79 -40.11 29.92 -1.13
CA ALA A 79 -40.03 29.12 0.10
C ALA A 79 -40.39 27.65 -0.15
N PHE A 80 -41.38 27.39 -1.01
CA PHE A 80 -41.75 26.05 -1.45
C PHE A 80 -40.65 25.42 -2.31
N GLU A 81 -40.07 26.17 -3.25
CA GLU A 81 -38.95 25.72 -4.07
C GLU A 81 -37.72 25.40 -3.22
N LYS A 82 -37.38 26.25 -2.24
CA LYS A 82 -36.32 25.96 -1.26
C LYS A 82 -36.64 24.75 -0.37
N ARG A 83 -37.92 24.47 -0.10
CA ARG A 83 -38.33 23.28 0.64
C ARG A 83 -38.19 22.03 -0.22
N MET A 84 -38.59 22.09 -1.49
CA MET A 84 -38.42 21.03 -2.48
C MET A 84 -36.94 20.73 -2.75
N GLU A 85 -36.09 21.75 -2.84
CA GLU A 85 -34.65 21.57 -3.00
C GLU A 85 -34.01 20.92 -1.77
N ARG A 86 -34.48 21.28 -0.57
CA ARG A 86 -34.07 20.60 0.68
C ARG A 86 -34.57 19.16 0.77
N GLU A 87 -35.78 18.88 0.32
CA GLU A 87 -36.33 17.52 0.26
C GLU A 87 -35.58 16.67 -0.77
N ARG A 88 -35.30 17.21 -1.96
CA ARG A 88 -34.48 16.56 -2.99
C ARG A 88 -33.07 16.28 -2.49
N ARG A 89 -32.42 17.27 -1.85
CA ARG A 89 -31.08 17.09 -1.28
C ARG A 89 -31.07 16.06 -0.15
N LYS A 90 -32.10 16.02 0.68
CA LYS A 90 -32.24 14.98 1.71
C LYS A 90 -32.42 13.59 1.09
N LEU A 91 -33.25 13.48 0.06
CA LEU A 91 -33.43 12.22 -0.67
C LEU A 91 -32.14 11.76 -1.35
N GLU A 92 -31.36 12.68 -1.93
CA GLU A 92 -30.07 12.40 -2.54
C GLU A 92 -29.00 12.00 -1.50
N GLU A 93 -28.93 12.70 -0.36
CA GLU A 93 -28.08 12.30 0.78
C GLU A 93 -28.47 10.93 1.35
N GLU A 94 -29.77 10.61 1.43
CA GLU A 94 -30.25 9.30 1.87
C GLU A 94 -29.94 8.20 0.85
N LEU A 95 -30.10 8.48 -0.45
CA LEU A 95 -29.75 7.55 -1.53
C LEU A 95 -28.25 7.27 -1.57
N THR A 96 -27.42 8.30 -1.46
CA THR A 96 -25.96 8.17 -1.43
C THR A 96 -25.51 7.44 -0.17
N GLN A 97 -26.05 7.74 1.01
CA GLN A 97 -25.75 6.97 2.23
C GLN A 97 -26.17 5.51 2.12
N ARG A 98 -27.34 5.23 1.54
CA ARG A 98 -27.82 3.87 1.36
C ARG A 98 -26.96 3.10 0.36
N LEU A 99 -26.51 3.76 -0.71
CA LEU A 99 -25.57 3.19 -1.66
C LEU A 99 -24.21 2.92 -1.00
N GLU A 100 -23.71 3.86 -0.20
CA GLU A 100 -22.45 3.75 0.52
C GLU A 100 -22.50 2.62 1.56
N GLN A 101 -23.60 2.48 2.30
CA GLN A 101 -23.83 1.34 3.21
C GLN A 101 -23.89 0.00 2.47
N GLN A 102 -24.59 -0.07 1.35
CA GLN A 102 -24.64 -1.31 0.54
C GLN A 102 -23.27 -1.68 -0.03
N MET A 103 -22.48 -0.68 -0.42
CA MET A 103 -21.10 -0.89 -0.86
C MET A 103 -20.26 -1.35 0.34
N GLU A 104 -20.33 -0.67 1.47
CA GLU A 104 -19.57 -1.01 2.67
C GLU A 104 -19.89 -2.43 3.18
N GLU A 105 -21.16 -2.87 3.16
CA GLU A 105 -21.53 -4.24 3.51
C GLU A 105 -20.94 -5.28 2.54
N LYS A 106 -20.95 -5.01 1.23
CA LYS A 106 -20.38 -5.90 0.21
C LYS A 106 -18.85 -5.96 0.28
N TYR A 107 -18.20 -4.83 0.51
CA TYR A 107 -16.74 -4.73 0.61
C TYR A 107 -16.21 -5.08 2.00
N SER A 108 -17.02 -5.04 3.06
CA SER A 108 -16.63 -5.38 4.44
C SER A 108 -16.19 -6.85 4.56
N LYS A 109 -16.91 -7.78 3.91
CA LYS A 109 -16.49 -9.19 3.88
C LYS A 109 -15.14 -9.37 3.19
N HIS A 110 -14.95 -8.77 2.01
CA HIS A 110 -13.70 -8.82 1.26
C HIS A 110 -12.55 -8.15 2.02
N LYS A 111 -12.81 -6.99 2.61
CA LYS A 111 -11.87 -6.27 3.47
C LYS A 111 -11.42 -7.12 4.66
N SER A 112 -12.35 -7.80 5.33
CA SER A 112 -12.01 -8.70 6.44
C SER A 112 -11.16 -9.92 6.01
N VAL A 113 -11.36 -10.43 4.80
CA VAL A 113 -10.56 -11.54 4.24
C VAL A 113 -9.19 -11.04 3.82
N ILE A 114 -9.13 -9.89 3.16
CA ILE A 114 -7.89 -9.21 2.75
C ILE A 114 -7.04 -8.89 3.97
N GLU A 115 -7.62 -8.31 5.03
CA GLU A 115 -6.94 -8.03 6.29
C GLU A 115 -6.41 -9.31 6.96
N LYS A 116 -7.20 -10.40 6.95
CA LYS A 116 -6.75 -11.69 7.51
C LYS A 116 -5.61 -12.33 6.72
N LEU A 117 -5.52 -12.07 5.42
CA LEU A 117 -4.48 -12.60 4.54
C LEU A 117 -3.24 -11.68 4.45
N GLY A 118 -3.19 -10.58 5.20
CA GLY A 118 -2.02 -9.70 5.31
C GLY A 118 -2.23 -8.27 4.81
N GLY A 119 -3.38 -7.94 4.24
CA GLY A 119 -3.73 -6.59 3.75
C GLY A 119 -3.03 -6.18 2.46
N ASP A 120 -1.73 -6.50 2.35
CA ASP A 120 -0.91 -6.24 1.17
C ASP A 120 -1.00 -7.37 0.14
N PRO A 121 -1.17 -7.07 -1.17
CA PRO A 121 -1.27 -8.08 -2.23
C PRO A 121 -0.11 -9.07 -2.26
N ASP A 122 1.13 -8.60 -2.10
CA ASP A 122 2.32 -9.45 -2.14
C ASP A 122 2.37 -10.43 -0.97
N GLN A 123 1.92 -10.00 0.22
CA GLN A 123 1.82 -10.87 1.39
C GLN A 123 0.72 -11.92 1.23
N ILE A 124 -0.40 -11.55 0.61
CA ILE A 124 -1.50 -12.47 0.30
C ILE A 124 -1.03 -13.56 -0.65
N VAL A 125 -0.28 -13.21 -1.71
CA VAL A 125 0.29 -14.19 -2.65
C VAL A 125 1.25 -15.14 -1.93
N GLN A 126 2.18 -14.62 -1.13
CA GLN A 126 3.08 -15.46 -0.33
C GLN A 126 2.34 -16.37 0.63
N HIS A 127 1.27 -15.88 1.28
CA HIS A 127 0.47 -16.69 2.19
C HIS A 127 -0.26 -17.82 1.46
N LEU A 128 -0.86 -17.54 0.30
CA LEU A 128 -1.51 -18.55 -0.54
C LEU A 128 -0.53 -19.59 -1.06
N GLU A 129 0.67 -19.15 -1.47
CA GLU A 129 1.74 -20.05 -1.89
C GLU A 129 2.22 -20.95 -0.75
N ASN A 130 2.40 -20.39 0.45
CA ASN A 130 2.76 -21.16 1.64
C ASN A 130 1.69 -22.20 2.02
N GLN A 131 0.40 -21.84 1.92
CA GLN A 131 -0.70 -22.79 2.12
C GLN A 131 -0.69 -23.90 1.07
N ARG A 132 -0.42 -23.56 -0.19
CA ARG A 132 -0.30 -24.54 -1.26
C ARG A 132 0.82 -25.54 -0.98
N ILE A 133 2.02 -25.05 -0.67
CA ILE A 133 3.19 -25.88 -0.33
C ILE A 133 2.87 -26.79 0.86
N GLN A 134 2.23 -26.24 1.90
CA GLN A 134 1.85 -27.03 3.07
C GLN A 134 0.90 -28.19 2.71
N ASN A 135 -0.11 -27.94 1.88
CA ASN A 135 -1.06 -28.97 1.44
C ASN A 135 -0.38 -30.03 0.55
N GLU A 136 0.52 -29.60 -0.34
CA GLU A 136 1.31 -30.50 -1.18
C GLU A 136 2.21 -31.41 -0.33
N VAL A 137 2.95 -30.84 0.63
CA VAL A 137 3.80 -31.60 1.56
C VAL A 137 2.98 -32.58 2.40
N GLN A 138 1.81 -32.16 2.90
CA GLN A 138 0.93 -33.05 3.67
C GLN A 138 0.41 -34.22 2.81
N THR A 139 0.01 -33.95 1.58
CA THR A 139 -0.52 -34.98 0.68
C THR A 139 0.58 -35.98 0.31
N GLN A 140 1.77 -35.49 0.00
CA GLN A 140 2.94 -36.34 -0.27
C GLN A 140 3.33 -37.15 0.97
N ALA A 141 3.34 -36.54 2.15
CA ALA A 141 3.66 -37.22 3.40
C ALA A 141 2.67 -38.34 3.71
N GLN A 142 1.37 -38.11 3.51
CA GLN A 142 0.35 -39.14 3.69
C GLN A 142 0.55 -40.29 2.70
N GLN A 143 0.80 -40.00 1.42
CA GLN A 143 1.08 -41.04 0.42
C GLN A 143 2.32 -41.88 0.78
N LEU A 144 3.39 -41.22 1.21
CA LEU A 144 4.61 -41.89 1.69
C LEU A 144 4.33 -42.73 2.95
N ALA A 145 3.51 -42.23 3.86
CA ALA A 145 3.12 -42.95 5.06
C ALA A 145 2.34 -44.22 4.73
N TYR A 146 1.37 -44.15 3.80
CA TYR A 146 0.64 -45.32 3.32
C TYR A 146 1.56 -46.34 2.63
N ASN A 147 2.51 -45.88 1.81
CA ASN A 147 3.39 -46.75 1.04
C ASN A 147 4.46 -47.43 1.92
N ASN A 148 4.99 -46.70 2.90
CA ASN A 148 6.10 -47.16 3.75
C ASN A 148 5.62 -47.70 5.11
N GLY A 149 4.32 -47.61 5.40
CA GLY A 149 3.74 -48.00 6.69
C GLY A 149 4.20 -47.10 7.84
N TRP A 150 4.42 -45.81 7.60
CA TRP A 150 4.82 -44.88 8.64
C TRP A 150 3.69 -44.63 9.64
N ASP A 151 4.07 -44.44 10.90
CA ASP A 151 3.13 -43.98 11.92
C ASP A 151 2.92 -42.45 11.85
N GLU A 152 1.98 -41.95 12.66
CA GLU A 152 1.65 -40.52 12.68
C GLU A 152 2.85 -39.67 13.12
N GLU A 153 3.67 -40.16 14.05
CA GLU A 153 4.83 -39.41 14.55
C GLU A 153 5.90 -39.24 13.46
N GLN A 154 6.18 -40.30 12.71
CA GLN A 154 7.08 -40.28 11.56
C GLN A 154 6.56 -39.38 10.44
N THR A 155 5.25 -39.42 10.17
CA THR A 155 4.60 -38.60 9.15
C THR A 155 4.69 -37.11 9.51
N GLN A 156 4.39 -36.77 10.76
CA GLN A 156 4.50 -35.39 11.26
C GLN A 156 5.95 -34.91 11.29
N TRP A 157 6.90 -35.78 11.65
CA TRP A 157 8.32 -35.46 11.58
C TRP A 157 8.74 -35.11 10.14
N TYR A 158 8.33 -35.91 9.15
CA TYR A 158 8.62 -35.65 7.74
C TYR A 158 8.03 -34.32 7.26
N ILE A 159 6.75 -34.06 7.57
CA ILE A 159 6.07 -32.80 7.20
C ILE A 159 6.83 -31.61 7.79
N ASN A 160 7.17 -31.66 9.07
CA ASN A 160 7.90 -30.57 9.73
C ASN A 160 9.29 -30.38 9.14
N ASN A 161 10.00 -31.45 8.83
CA ASN A 161 11.32 -31.39 8.21
C ASN A 161 11.27 -30.77 6.80
N GLN A 162 10.31 -31.16 5.97
CA GLN A 162 10.10 -30.59 4.63
C GLN A 162 9.71 -29.11 4.69
N MET A 163 8.77 -28.75 5.58
CA MET A 163 8.40 -27.35 5.79
C MET A 163 9.56 -26.50 6.29
N GLN A 164 10.44 -27.07 7.13
CA GLN A 164 11.65 -26.38 7.59
C GLN A 164 12.65 -26.15 6.45
N GLN A 165 12.84 -27.15 5.58
CA GLN A 165 13.70 -27.00 4.40
C GLN A 165 13.19 -25.90 3.47
N HIS A 166 11.91 -25.93 3.10
CA HIS A 166 11.31 -24.88 2.28
C HIS A 166 11.45 -23.48 2.90
N ARG A 167 11.28 -23.36 4.23
CA ARG A 167 11.49 -22.07 4.91
C ARG A 167 12.94 -21.60 4.81
N GLN A 168 13.90 -22.50 4.95
CA GLN A 168 15.33 -22.16 4.80
C GLN A 168 15.66 -21.74 3.37
N GLU A 169 15.10 -22.40 2.36
CA GLU A 169 15.28 -22.03 0.96
C GLU A 169 14.70 -20.66 0.65
N GLN A 170 13.47 -20.37 1.09
CA GLN A 170 12.87 -19.04 0.94
C GLN A 170 13.73 -17.95 1.61
N GLN A 171 14.21 -18.21 2.82
CA GLN A 171 15.09 -17.26 3.53
C GLN A 171 16.40 -17.04 2.77
N GLN A 172 17.00 -18.10 2.21
CA GLN A 172 18.21 -17.95 1.39
C GLN A 172 17.94 -17.15 0.11
N GLN A 173 16.82 -17.39 -0.57
CA GLN A 173 16.44 -16.63 -1.76
C GLN A 173 16.23 -15.14 -1.44
N GLN A 174 15.55 -14.83 -0.33
CA GLN A 174 15.39 -13.45 0.14
C GLN A 174 16.73 -12.78 0.45
N LEU A 175 17.63 -13.47 1.16
CA LEU A 175 18.96 -12.94 1.44
C LEU A 175 19.77 -12.74 0.15
N GLN A 176 19.66 -13.63 -0.83
CA GLN A 176 20.33 -13.48 -2.11
C GLN A 176 19.78 -12.29 -2.91
N SER A 177 18.46 -12.07 -2.92
CA SER A 177 17.86 -10.91 -3.60
C SER A 177 18.22 -9.59 -2.92
N GLU A 178 18.22 -9.53 -1.59
CA GLU A 178 18.68 -8.37 -0.82
C GLU A 178 20.16 -8.06 -1.08
N LEU A 179 21.01 -9.09 -1.12
CA LEU A 179 22.43 -8.91 -1.44
C LEU A 179 22.63 -8.42 -2.89
N ALA A 180 21.85 -8.93 -3.84
CA ALA A 180 21.89 -8.47 -5.22
C ALA A 180 21.47 -7.00 -5.33
N GLU A 181 20.38 -6.60 -4.66
CA GLU A 181 19.92 -5.21 -4.62
C GLU A 181 20.97 -4.29 -3.97
N LEU A 182 21.59 -4.73 -2.87
CA LEU A 182 22.64 -3.96 -2.19
C LEU A 182 23.87 -3.78 -3.08
N ARG A 183 24.31 -4.83 -3.78
CA ARG A 183 25.43 -4.76 -4.75
C ARG A 183 25.12 -3.76 -5.85
N LEU A 184 23.91 -3.82 -6.42
CA LEU A 184 23.48 -2.92 -7.47
C LEU A 184 23.39 -1.47 -6.95
N SER A 185 22.89 -1.27 -5.74
CA SER A 185 22.87 0.04 -5.09
C SER A 185 24.26 0.61 -4.89
N ASN A 186 25.24 -0.21 -4.50
CA ASN A 186 26.62 0.24 -4.32
C ASN A 186 27.24 0.64 -5.67
N GLN A 187 27.05 -0.16 -6.72
CA GLN A 187 27.51 0.18 -8.07
C GLN A 187 26.91 1.51 -8.57
N ILE A 188 25.64 1.77 -8.28
CA ILE A 188 25.00 3.05 -8.61
C ILE A 188 25.61 4.22 -7.80
N ASN A 189 25.89 3.98 -6.52
CA ASN A 189 26.51 4.99 -5.67
C ASN A 189 27.94 5.31 -6.12
N ASP A 190 28.70 4.32 -6.59
CA ASP A 190 30.06 4.52 -7.12
C ASP A 190 30.04 5.37 -8.40
N LEU A 191 28.99 5.23 -9.22
CA LEU A 191 28.80 6.00 -10.45
C LEU A 191 28.17 7.38 -10.22
N ARG A 192 27.73 7.68 -9.00
CA ARG A 192 27.04 8.95 -8.68
C ARG A 192 27.86 10.18 -8.99
N ASP A 193 29.15 10.14 -8.64
CA ASP A 193 30.06 11.28 -8.77
C ASP A 193 30.73 11.34 -10.15
N ASN A 194 30.45 10.34 -11.01
CA ASN A 194 30.97 10.32 -12.36
C ASN A 194 30.14 11.26 -13.27
N PRO A 195 30.80 12.24 -13.95
CA PRO A 195 30.11 13.16 -14.84
C PRO A 195 29.43 12.48 -16.05
N ASP A 196 29.84 11.27 -16.42
CA ASP A 196 29.26 10.51 -17.54
C ASP A 196 27.88 9.91 -17.18
N TYR A 197 27.52 9.86 -15.90
CA TYR A 197 26.27 9.27 -15.39
C TYR A 197 25.42 10.27 -14.58
N PRO A 198 25.08 11.44 -15.15
CA PRO A 198 24.35 12.46 -14.42
C PRO A 198 22.98 11.94 -13.96
N GLY A 199 22.67 12.18 -12.68
CA GLY A 199 21.37 11.85 -12.10
C GLY A 199 21.06 10.35 -11.97
N ILE A 200 22.08 9.47 -12.10
CA ILE A 200 21.91 8.01 -11.99
C ILE A 200 21.21 7.56 -10.71
N VAL A 201 21.45 8.24 -9.58
CA VAL A 201 20.81 7.96 -8.28
C VAL A 201 19.28 8.10 -8.35
N GLY A 202 18.78 9.06 -9.12
CA GLY A 202 17.33 9.26 -9.31
C GLY A 202 16.67 8.12 -10.07
N MET A 203 17.45 7.39 -10.89
CA MET A 203 16.98 6.27 -11.70
C MET A 203 17.28 4.91 -11.05
N LYS A 204 17.65 4.87 -9.76
CA LYS A 204 18.06 3.64 -9.07
C LYS A 204 17.07 2.49 -9.23
N LYS A 205 15.78 2.78 -9.06
CA LYS A 205 14.72 1.76 -9.17
C LYS A 205 14.57 1.24 -10.61
N GLU A 206 14.53 2.14 -11.59
CA GLU A 206 14.40 1.76 -13.00
C GLU A 206 15.61 0.94 -13.49
N ILE A 207 16.82 1.31 -13.03
CA ILE A 207 18.06 0.56 -13.32
C ILE A 207 18.02 -0.82 -12.66
N ALA A 208 17.62 -0.90 -11.38
CA ALA A 208 17.48 -2.17 -10.68
C ALA A 208 16.50 -3.11 -11.40
N ASP A 209 15.33 -2.60 -11.78
CA ASP A 209 14.30 -3.35 -12.49
C ASP A 209 14.82 -3.87 -13.85
N MET A 210 15.57 -3.06 -14.58
CA MET A 210 16.13 -3.45 -15.88
C MET A 210 17.23 -4.50 -15.75
N VAL A 211 18.12 -4.37 -14.77
CA VAL A 211 19.19 -5.36 -14.52
C VAL A 211 18.59 -6.69 -14.08
N THR A 212 17.62 -6.67 -13.17
CA THR A 212 16.93 -7.89 -12.69
C THR A 212 16.18 -8.58 -13.82
N LYS A 213 15.43 -7.85 -14.66
CA LYS A 213 14.74 -8.42 -15.84
C LYS A 213 15.71 -9.03 -16.86
N SER A 214 16.92 -8.48 -16.95
CA SER A 214 17.97 -9.01 -17.83
C SER A 214 18.71 -10.21 -17.25
N ASN A 215 18.34 -10.68 -16.05
CA ASN A 215 19.03 -11.74 -15.31
C ASN A 215 20.55 -11.50 -15.20
N GLY A 216 20.96 -10.24 -15.05
CA GLY A 216 22.38 -9.85 -14.95
C GLY A 216 23.13 -9.75 -16.28
N SER A 217 22.46 -9.86 -17.42
CA SER A 217 23.06 -9.63 -18.75
C SER A 217 23.49 -8.17 -18.95
N LEU A 218 22.74 -7.22 -18.37
CA LEU A 218 23.06 -5.80 -18.41
C LEU A 218 23.73 -5.36 -17.11
N ASN A 219 24.87 -4.66 -17.24
CA ASN A 219 25.49 -3.96 -16.12
C ASN A 219 24.77 -2.65 -15.80
N VAL A 220 24.93 -2.11 -14.59
CA VAL A 220 24.33 -0.82 -14.14
C VAL A 220 24.57 0.31 -15.14
N SER A 221 25.81 0.44 -15.65
CA SER A 221 26.16 1.45 -16.65
C SER A 221 25.42 1.27 -17.98
N GLN A 222 25.24 0.03 -18.43
CA GLN A 222 24.54 -0.28 -19.68
C GLN A 222 23.03 -0.06 -19.52
N ALA A 223 22.48 -0.46 -18.37
CA ALA A 223 21.08 -0.21 -18.01
C ALA A 223 20.78 1.29 -17.94
N TYR A 224 21.69 2.12 -17.39
CA TYR A 224 21.56 3.58 -17.40
C TYR A 224 21.39 4.13 -18.82
N TRP A 225 22.25 3.71 -19.75
CA TRP A 225 22.17 4.17 -21.14
C TRP A 225 20.96 3.61 -21.88
N ALA A 226 20.59 2.36 -21.62
CA ALA A 226 19.39 1.72 -22.17
C ALA A 226 18.09 2.42 -21.74
N LEU A 227 18.06 2.98 -20.53
CA LEU A 227 16.93 3.79 -20.02
C LEU A 227 16.89 5.23 -20.60
N GLY A 228 17.84 5.59 -21.46
CA GLY A 228 17.92 6.93 -22.06
C GLY A 228 18.81 7.92 -21.29
N GLY A 229 19.59 7.41 -20.33
CA GLY A 229 20.69 8.11 -19.65
C GLY A 229 20.37 9.53 -19.21
N GLU A 230 21.19 10.49 -19.65
CA GLU A 230 21.07 11.90 -19.24
C GLU A 230 19.69 12.50 -19.59
N ARG A 231 19.13 12.18 -20.76
CA ARG A 231 17.85 12.76 -21.19
C ARG A 231 16.72 12.35 -20.24
N ARG A 232 16.71 11.09 -19.82
CA ARG A 232 15.73 10.56 -18.85
C ARG A 232 15.96 11.15 -17.46
N ALA A 233 17.21 11.28 -17.03
CA ALA A 233 17.55 11.94 -15.76
C ALA A 233 17.06 13.40 -15.71
N GLN A 234 17.26 14.16 -16.80
CA GLN A 234 16.76 15.53 -16.91
C GLN A 234 15.23 15.60 -16.92
N GLN A 235 14.56 14.65 -17.57
CA GLN A 235 13.10 14.56 -17.56
C GLN A 235 12.58 14.34 -16.13
N MET A 236 13.13 13.35 -15.41
CA MET A 236 12.75 13.09 -14.02
C MET A 236 12.95 14.30 -13.13
N LYS A 237 14.06 15.03 -13.31
CA LYS A 237 14.32 16.24 -12.55
C LYS A 237 13.23 17.29 -12.78
N ARG A 238 12.83 17.51 -14.04
CA ARG A 238 11.74 18.44 -14.38
C ARG A 238 10.39 18.00 -13.80
N GLU A 239 10.08 16.71 -13.88
CA GLU A 239 8.84 16.15 -13.31
C GLU A 239 8.81 16.28 -11.79
N ALA A 240 9.93 16.01 -11.11
CA ALA A 240 10.07 16.19 -9.67
C ALA A 240 9.93 17.67 -9.28
N GLU A 241 10.55 18.59 -10.03
CA GLU A 241 10.39 20.03 -9.84
C GLU A 241 8.93 20.44 -10.00
N GLN A 242 8.24 20.00 -11.07
CA GLN A 242 6.82 20.29 -11.29
C GLN A 242 5.93 19.74 -10.17
N ARG A 243 6.17 18.49 -9.73
CA ARG A 243 5.45 17.87 -8.62
C ARG A 243 5.67 18.64 -7.31
N SER A 244 6.90 19.07 -7.04
CA SER A 244 7.22 19.87 -5.86
C SER A 244 6.53 21.24 -5.89
N VAL A 245 6.44 21.87 -7.07
CA VAL A 245 5.72 23.13 -7.27
C VAL A 245 4.21 22.92 -7.08
N ALA A 246 3.63 21.84 -7.59
CA ALA A 246 2.23 21.50 -7.38
C ALA A 246 1.90 21.26 -5.90
N GLN A 247 2.75 20.53 -5.18
CA GLN A 247 2.61 20.33 -3.73
C GLN A 247 2.71 21.65 -2.96
N ARG A 248 3.62 22.54 -3.36
CA ARG A 248 3.73 23.89 -2.76
C ARG A 248 2.53 24.78 -3.08
N ARG A 249 1.93 24.66 -4.27
CA ARG A 249 0.71 25.39 -4.66
C ARG A 249 -0.53 24.93 -3.88
N ASN A 250 -0.59 23.64 -3.53
CA ASN A 250 -1.69 23.08 -2.72
C ASN A 250 -1.50 23.28 -1.21
N ARG A 251 -0.34 23.77 -0.77
CA ARG A 251 -0.17 24.26 0.60
C ARG A 251 -0.88 25.60 0.71
N VAL A 252 -2.20 25.54 0.92
CA VAL A 252 -3.02 26.67 1.33
C VAL A 252 -2.29 27.33 2.50
N VAL A 253 -1.75 28.52 2.27
CA VAL A 253 -1.35 29.42 3.35
C VAL A 253 -2.61 29.55 4.19
N ALA A 254 -2.61 28.94 5.38
CA ALA A 254 -3.59 29.26 6.40
C ALA A 254 -3.48 30.77 6.59
N LYS A 255 -4.34 31.53 5.91
CA LYS A 255 -4.58 32.93 6.22
C LYS A 255 -4.85 32.95 7.71
N ASP A 256 -4.08 33.73 8.44
CA ASP A 256 -4.16 33.95 9.88
C ASP A 256 -5.58 33.67 10.41
N THR A 257 -5.81 32.43 10.86
CA THR A 257 -6.98 32.14 11.67
C THR A 257 -6.78 32.96 12.92
N ALA A 258 -7.69 33.91 13.16
CA ALA A 258 -7.71 34.71 14.38
C ALA A 258 -7.36 33.83 15.57
N THR A 259 -6.33 34.25 16.30
CA THR A 259 -5.80 33.65 17.52
C THR A 259 -6.88 32.88 18.24
N ALA A 260 -6.67 31.56 18.39
CA ALA A 260 -7.55 30.65 19.10
C ALA A 260 -8.21 31.36 20.28
N ALA A 261 -9.54 31.42 20.29
CA ALA A 261 -10.28 31.89 21.44
C ALA A 261 -9.81 31.08 22.65
N SER A 262 -9.09 31.74 23.56
CA SER A 262 -8.54 31.15 24.76
C SER A 262 -9.66 30.41 25.49
N THR A 263 -9.54 29.09 25.56
CA THR A 263 -10.44 28.20 26.31
C THR A 263 -10.26 28.32 27.82
N GLU A 264 -9.52 29.33 28.30
CA GLU A 264 -9.32 29.58 29.72
C GLU A 264 -10.44 30.45 30.29
N LYS A 265 -11.20 29.90 31.23
CA LYS A 265 -12.27 30.57 31.97
C LYS A 265 -11.78 31.91 32.53
N ALA A 266 -12.42 33.02 32.14
CA ALA A 266 -12.03 34.36 32.55
C ALA A 266 -12.10 34.51 34.08
N ILE A 267 -11.03 35.04 34.70
CA ILE A 267 -11.00 35.31 36.15
C ILE A 267 -11.83 36.56 36.45
N PRO A 268 -12.76 36.52 37.43
CA PRO A 268 -13.55 37.69 37.81
C PRO A 268 -12.68 38.84 38.34
N ALA A 269 -13.05 40.07 37.99
CA ALA A 269 -12.25 41.28 38.24
C ALA A 269 -12.00 41.59 39.73
N SER A 270 -12.89 41.17 40.63
CA SER A 270 -12.71 41.29 42.08
C SER A 270 -11.49 40.51 42.57
N VAL A 271 -11.28 39.33 42.01
CA VAL A 271 -10.20 38.42 42.37
C VAL A 271 -8.85 38.90 41.83
N LEU A 272 -8.83 39.51 40.63
CA LEU A 272 -7.64 40.15 40.08
C LEU A 272 -7.19 41.37 40.89
N ALA A 273 -8.13 42.14 41.45
CA ALA A 273 -7.81 43.28 42.30
C ALA A 273 -7.17 42.84 43.63
N GLU A 274 -7.63 41.72 44.19
CA GLU A 274 -7.09 41.14 45.42
C GLU A 274 -5.73 40.48 45.20
N ALA A 275 -5.56 39.72 44.11
CA ALA A 275 -4.27 39.14 43.71
C ALA A 275 -3.19 40.21 43.50
N LYS A 276 -3.54 41.34 42.85
CA LYS A 276 -2.63 42.48 42.69
C LYS A 276 -2.23 43.13 44.02
N LYS A 277 -3.15 43.23 44.98
CA LYS A 277 -2.84 43.73 46.33
C LYS A 277 -1.90 42.79 47.10
N MET A 278 -1.99 41.49 46.84
CA MET A 278 -1.11 40.46 47.39
C MET A 278 0.21 40.30 46.62
N GLY A 279 0.44 41.11 45.58
CA GLY A 279 1.67 41.09 44.77
C GLY A 279 1.81 39.88 43.85
N ILE A 280 0.72 39.17 43.55
CA ILE A 280 0.70 37.98 42.68
C ILE A 280 0.27 38.42 41.28
N SER A 281 1.02 38.00 40.25
CA SER A 281 0.67 38.32 38.87
C SER A 281 -0.53 37.49 38.39
N GLU A 282 -1.27 38.00 37.40
CA GLU A 282 -2.45 37.31 36.85
C GLU A 282 -2.12 35.91 36.33
N LYS A 283 -0.93 35.72 35.76
CA LYS A 283 -0.45 34.43 35.27
C LYS A 283 -0.18 33.44 36.42
N GLU A 284 0.46 33.90 37.49
CA GLU A 284 0.71 33.07 38.68
C GLU A 284 -0.60 32.71 39.38
N TYR A 285 -1.56 33.62 39.40
CA TYR A 285 -2.87 33.34 39.98
C TYR A 285 -3.68 32.31 39.17
N ARG A 286 -3.59 32.33 37.83
CA ARG A 286 -4.15 31.27 36.97
C ARG A 286 -3.50 29.92 37.22
N GLU A 287 -2.17 29.90 37.35
CA GLU A 287 -1.43 28.68 37.71
C GLU A 287 -1.87 28.13 39.07
N LEU A 288 -2.20 28.99 40.04
CA LEU A 288 -2.73 28.58 41.35
C LEU A 288 -4.19 28.09 41.29
N LEU A 289 -5.06 28.70 40.48
CA LEU A 289 -6.45 28.25 40.32
C LEU A 289 -6.56 26.94 39.54
N ALA A 290 -5.66 26.70 38.60
CA ALA A 290 -5.55 25.43 37.88
C ALA A 290 -4.87 24.33 38.69
N PHE A 291 -4.30 24.68 39.86
CA PHE A 291 -3.59 23.76 40.75
C PHE A 291 -4.55 23.18 41.79
N ASP A 292 -5.09 22.01 41.48
CA ASP A 292 -5.86 21.21 42.42
C ASP A 292 -4.90 20.25 43.13
N SER A 293 -4.31 20.65 44.27
CA SER A 293 -3.56 19.68 45.07
C SER A 293 -3.49 20.00 46.56
N ASN A 294 -3.67 18.93 47.33
CA ASN A 294 -3.78 18.89 48.78
C ASN A 294 -2.45 19.10 49.54
N ASN A 295 -1.38 19.65 48.94
CA ASN A 295 -0.11 19.83 49.66
C ASN A 295 0.73 21.03 49.21
N ILE A 296 0.95 21.96 50.13
CA ILE A 296 1.68 23.22 49.93
C ILE A 296 3.19 23.05 49.68
N ASN A 297 3.72 21.87 49.95
CA ASN A 297 5.15 21.58 49.79
C ASN A 297 5.57 21.45 48.31
N ASP A 298 4.69 20.95 47.44
CA ASP A 298 4.99 20.76 46.01
C ASP A 298 5.12 22.09 45.26
N TYR A 299 4.36 23.10 45.68
CA TYR A 299 4.46 24.47 45.13
C TYR A 299 5.83 25.10 45.46
N ARG A 300 6.36 24.86 46.66
CA ARG A 300 7.64 25.42 47.12
C ARG A 300 8.83 24.79 46.39
N GLU A 301 8.78 23.50 46.10
CA GLU A 301 9.81 22.82 45.30
C GLU A 301 9.88 23.35 43.87
N LYS A 302 8.72 23.56 43.24
CA LYS A 302 8.65 24.03 41.85
C LYS A 302 9.13 25.48 41.71
N LYS A 303 8.87 26.34 42.71
CA LYS A 303 9.39 27.71 42.74
C LYS A 303 10.91 27.77 42.90
N LYS A 304 11.53 26.80 43.60
CA LYS A 304 13.00 26.72 43.73
C LYS A 304 13.71 26.25 42.45
N ARG A 305 12.99 25.61 41.52
CA ARG A 305 13.54 25.12 40.25
C ARG A 305 13.48 26.14 39.10
N LYS A 306 12.84 27.29 39.30
CA LYS A 306 12.85 28.45 38.40
C LYS A 306 13.72 29.55 38.99
#